data_AF-T0Z1I7-F1
#
_entry.id   AF-T0Z1I7-F1
#
_cell.length_a   1.000
_cell.length_b   1.000
_cell.length_c   1.000
_cell.angle_alpha   90.00
_cell.angle_beta   90.00
_cell.angle_gamma   90.00
#
_symmetry.space_group_name_H-M   'P 1'
#
loop_
_entity.id
_entity.type
_entity.pdbx_description
1 polymer ?
#
loop_
_entity_poly.entity_id
_entity_poly.type
_entity_poly.pdbx_seq_one_letter_code
_entity_poly.pdbx_strand_id
1 'polypeptide(L)' 'KHVAVLEEAGYLSVHKATVVSRLRTWLSLTAAGRRAFDGHCAALREMLPPDGPVSDADLS' A
#
# COMPACT_ATOMS: atom_id res chain seq x y z
N LYS A 1 -8.35 4.96 10.65
CA LYS A 1 -7.36 5.98 11.12
C LYS A 1 -5.92 5.51 10.82
N HIS A 2 -5.60 5.15 9.57
CA HIS A 2 -4.27 4.62 9.20
C HIS A 2 -3.52 5.53 8.22
N VAL A 3 -4.25 6.21 7.33
CA VAL A 3 -3.67 7.10 6.31
C VAL A 3 -2.76 8.16 6.93
N ALA A 4 -3.23 8.90 7.94
CA ALA A 4 -2.45 9.97 8.57
C ALA A 4 -1.15 9.44 9.20
N VAL A 5 -1.19 8.29 9.87
CA VAL A 5 0.00 7.67 10.48
C VAL A 5 1.00 7.24 9.42
N LEU A 6 0.53 6.64 8.33
CA LEU A 6 1.39 6.18 7.24
C LEU A 6 1.93 7.33 6.38
N GLU A 7 1.18 8.42 6.26
CA GLU A 7 1.65 9.67 5.64
C GLU A 7 2.73 10.34 6.48
N GLU A 8 2.51 10.47 7.80
CA GLU A 8 3.49 11.01 8.75
C GLU A 8 4.77 10.17 8.80
N ALA A 9 4.65 8.85 8.71
CA ALA A 9 5.79 7.94 8.58
C ALA A 9 6.48 7.97 7.20
N GLY A 10 5.97 8.75 6.24
CA GLY A 10 6.54 8.89 4.90
C GLY A 10 6.28 7.72 3.95
N TYR A 11 5.36 6.81 4.28
CA TYR A 11 5.01 5.65 3.46
C TYR A 11 3.93 5.97 2.41
N LEU A 12 3.09 6.98 2.65
CA LEU A 12 2.07 7.42 1.70
C LEU A 12 2.30 8.85 1.22
N SER A 13 1.96 9.09 -0.04
CA SER A 13 1.64 10.41 -0.57
C SER A 13 0.11 10.52 -0.66
N VAL A 14 -0.45 11.59 -0.09
CA VAL A 14 -1.89 11.86 -0.07
C VAL A 14 -2.18 13.08 -0.92
N HIS A 15 -2.97 12.90 -1.98
CA HIS A 15 -3.45 14.01 -2.79
C HIS A 15 -4.95 14.20 -2.58
N LYS A 16 -5.35 15.41 -2.17
CA LYS A 16 -6.75 15.80 -1.99
C LYS A 16 -7.11 16.84 -3.04
N ALA A 17 -8.18 16.59 -3.80
CA ALA A 17 -8.70 17.57 -4.75
C ALA A 17 -10.23 17.47 -4.86
N THR A 18 -10.88 18.60 -5.12
CA THR A 18 -12.32 18.64 -5.42
C THR A 18 -12.53 18.35 -6.90
N VAL A 19 -13.26 17.28 -7.19
CA VAL A 19 -13.61 16.87 -8.56
C VAL A 19 -15.12 16.77 -8.66
N VAL A 20 -15.71 17.49 -9.61
CA VAL A 20 -17.16 17.54 -9.84
C VAL A 20 -17.92 17.78 -8.51
N SER A 21 -17.54 18.86 -7.81
CA SER A 21 -18.13 19.27 -6.53
C SER A 21 -17.96 18.28 -5.35
N ARG A 22 -17.17 17.21 -5.48
CA ARG A 22 -16.89 16.26 -4.38
C ARG A 22 -15.40 16.21 -4.06
N LEU A 23 -15.06 16.23 -2.78
CA LEU A 23 -13.68 16.01 -2.32
C LEU A 23 -13.28 14.56 -2.56
N ARG A 24 -12.21 14.35 -3.31
CA ARG A 24 -11.58 13.05 -3.52
C ARG A 24 -10.19 13.06 -2.90
N THR A 25 -9.82 11.94 -2.31
CA THR A 25 -8.49 11.69 -1.76
C THR A 25 -7.89 10.51 -2.51
N TRP A 26 -6.77 10.72 -3.16
CA TRP A 26 -5.95 9.67 -3.76
C TRP A 26 -4.77 9.38 -2.86
N LEU A 27 -4.45 8.11 -2.73
CA LEU A 27 -3.32 7.62 -1.97
C LEU A 27 -2.37 6.93 -2.93
N SER A 28 -1.08 7.14 -2.75
CA SER A 28 -0.03 6.44 -3.48
C SER A 28 1.08 6.06 -2.52
N LEU A 29 1.67 4.88 -2.71
CA LEU A 29 2.85 4.49 -1.96
C LEU A 29 4.04 5.34 -2.41
N THR A 30 4.82 5.83 -1.46
CA THR A 30 6.15 6.37 -1.75
C THR A 30 7.12 5.23 -2.07
N ALA A 31 8.33 5.54 -2.54
CA ALA A 31 9.36 4.52 -2.70
C ALA A 31 9.70 3.81 -1.37
N ALA A 32 9.70 4.55 -0.25
CA ALA A 32 9.89 3.97 1.07
C ALA A 32 8.71 3.08 1.50
N GLY A 33 7.48 3.55 1.28
CA GLY A 33 6.26 2.79 1.59
C GLY A 33 6.15 1.51 0.76
N ARG A 34 6.54 1.55 -0.51
CA ARG A 34 6.60 0.37 -1.38
C ARG A 34 7.56 -0.68 -0.83
N ARG A 35 8.79 -0.28 -0.46
CA ARG A 35 9.78 -1.20 0.12
C ARG A 35 9.29 -1.79 1.45
N ALA A 36 8.70 -0.98 2.32
CA ALA A 36 8.16 -1.45 3.60
C ALA A 36 7.01 -2.45 3.41
N PHE A 37 6.11 -2.18 2.46
CA PHE A 37 5.02 -3.08 2.11
C PHE A 37 5.52 -4.41 1.52
N ASP A 38 6.46 -4.35 0.57
CA ASP A 38 7.04 -5.55 -0.05
C ASP A 38 7.76 -6.42 1.00
N GLY A 39 8.52 -5.80 1.91
CA GLY A 39 9.16 -6.49 3.03
C GLY A 39 8.16 -7.12 3.99
N HIS A 40 7.05 -6.44 4.27
CA HIS A 40 5.97 -7.00 5.08
C HIS A 40 5.33 -8.22 4.40
N CYS A 41 5.03 -8.14 3.11
CA CYS A 41 4.51 -9.27 2.34
C CYS A 41 5.50 -10.43 2.27
N ALA A 42 6.81 -10.16 2.15
CA ALA A 42 7.83 -11.20 2.20
C ALA A 42 7.82 -11.93 3.55
N ALA A 43 7.81 -11.18 4.66
CA ALA A 43 7.73 -11.78 6.00
C ALA A 43 6.45 -12.61 6.20
N LEU A 44 5.31 -12.15 5.68
CA LEU A 44 4.06 -12.95 5.73
C LEU A 44 4.18 -14.23 4.90
N ARG A 45 4.79 -14.18 3.71
CA ARG A 45 5.00 -15.37 2.87
C ARG A 45 5.94 -16.39 3.51
N GLU A 46 6.96 -15.93 4.24
CA GLU A 46 7.85 -16.83 5.00
C GLU A 46 7.13 -17.57 6.13
N MET A 47 6.10 -16.94 6.72
CA MET A 47 5.29 -17.57 7.77
C MET A 47 4.22 -18.51 7.21
N LEU A 48 3.89 -18.41 5.92
CA LEU A 48 2.88 -19.23 5.28
C LEU A 48 3.48 -20.51 4.70
N PRO A 49 2.70 -21.60 4.65
CA PRO A 49 3.11 -22.80 3.93
C PRO A 49 3.24 -22.50 2.41
N PRO A 50 4.05 -23.29 1.67
CA PRO A 50 4.43 -23.01 0.28
C PRO A 50 3.26 -23.05 -0.73
N ASP A 51 2.08 -23.51 -0.32
CA ASP A 51 0.81 -23.47 -1.06
C ASP A 51 -0.02 -22.20 -0.77
N GLY A 52 0.64 -21.14 -0.27
CA GLY A 52 0.06 -19.84 0.02
C GLY A 52 -0.66 -19.15 -1.17
N PRO A 53 -1.42 -18.07 -0.90
CA PRO A 53 -2.36 -17.48 -1.85
C PRO A 53 -1.70 -17.00 -3.14
N VAL A 54 -2.36 -17.32 -4.28
CA VAL A 54 -1.97 -16.95 -5.65
C VAL A 54 -1.59 -15.47 -5.73
N SER A 55 -0.42 -15.16 -6.26
CA SER A 55 0.13 -13.81 -6.34
C SER A 55 -0.59 -13.01 -7.43
N ASP A 56 -0.77 -11.69 -7.27
CA ASP A 56 -1.29 -10.81 -8.33
C ASP A 56 -0.42 -10.85 -9.60
N ALA A 57 0.86 -11.23 -9.48
CA ALA A 57 1.76 -11.45 -10.60
C ALA A 57 1.38 -12.69 -11.46
N ASP A 58 0.58 -13.61 -10.92
CA ASP A 58 0.13 -14.82 -11.60
C ASP A 58 -1.14 -14.57 -12.45
N LEU A 59 -1.72 -13.35 -12.39
CA LEU A 59 -2.94 -12.94 -13.09
C LEU A 59 -2.71 -12.01 -14.29
N SER A 60 -1.46 -11.83 -14.75
CA SER A 60 -1.09 -10.97 -15.89
C SER A 60 -0.52 -11.76 -17.06
#